data_AF-I0CL02-F1
#
_entry.id   AF-I0CL02-F1
#
_cell.length_a   1.000
_cell.length_b   1.000
_cell.length_c   1.000
_cell.angle_alpha   90.00
_cell.angle_beta   90.00
_cell.angle_gamma   90.00
#
_symmetry.space_group_name_H-M   'P 1'
#
loop_
_entity.id
_entity.type
_entity.pdbx_description
1 polymer ?
#
loop_
_entity_poly.entity_id
_entity_poly.type
_entity_poly.pdbx_seq_one_letter_code
_entity_poly.pdbx_strand_id
1 'polypeptide(L)'
;FALYGPTETTVFATYAHKSTLNKEIVELDPVNIGFPTGCRVWVVHPRNHDKLMPVGSVGELVIEGHSAARGYLNNPEKTRSVFIKNPQWVETLPVPNGFYTTDMYKTGDL
;
A
#
# COMPACT_ATOMS: atom_id res chain seq x y z
N PHE A 1 8.72 -11.28 -13.56
CA PHE A 1 8.30 -10.24 -12.58
C PHE A 1 7.55 -10.91 -11.45
N ALA A 2 7.51 -10.32 -10.26
CA ALA A 2 6.56 -10.67 -9.20
C ALA A 2 5.58 -9.51 -9.03
N LEU A 3 4.31 -9.81 -8.77
CA LEU A 3 3.23 -8.85 -8.58
C LEU A 3 2.57 -9.14 -7.24
N TYR A 4 2.18 -8.07 -6.55
CA TYR A 4 1.35 -8.17 -5.36
C TYR A 4 0.27 -7.10 -5.42
N GLY A 5 -0.95 -7.49 -5.06
CA GLY A 5 -2.04 -6.57 -4.79
C GLY A 5 -3.31 -7.33 -4.43
N PRO A 6 -4.05 -6.87 -3.41
CA PRO A 6 -5.35 -7.44 -3.05
C PRO A 6 -6.42 -7.07 -4.08
N THR A 7 -7.56 -7.77 -4.05
CA THR A 7 -8.73 -7.50 -4.91
C THR A 7 -9.31 -6.09 -4.75
N GLU A 8 -9.06 -5.49 -3.60
CA GLU A 8 -9.43 -4.13 -3.24
C GLU A 8 -8.53 -3.08 -3.90
N THR A 9 -7.51 -3.53 -4.67
CA THR A 9 -6.72 -2.70 -5.58
C THR A 9 -6.95 -3.11 -7.03
N THR A 10 -6.54 -2.26 -7.97
CA THR A 10 -6.67 -2.52 -9.41
C THR A 10 -5.66 -3.58 -9.88
N VAL A 11 -5.93 -4.84 -9.54
CA VAL A 11 -5.16 -6.07 -9.85
C VAL A 11 -3.82 -6.18 -9.11
N PHE A 12 -2.96 -5.18 -9.18
CA PHE A 12 -1.68 -5.16 -8.44
C PHE A 12 -1.35 -3.73 -7.98
N ALA A 13 -0.68 -3.64 -6.85
CA ALA A 13 -0.21 -2.39 -6.25
C ALA A 13 1.32 -2.28 -6.29
N THR A 14 2.03 -3.40 -6.21
CA THR A 14 3.49 -3.44 -6.29
C THR A 14 3.98 -4.46 -7.29
N TYR A 15 5.18 -4.23 -7.81
CA TYR A 15 5.85 -5.19 -8.68
C TYR A 15 7.37 -5.16 -8.53
N ALA A 16 7.98 -6.32 -8.75
CA ALA A 16 9.43 -6.50 -8.79
C ALA A 16 9.90 -7.05 -10.14
N HIS A 17 10.96 -6.46 -10.67
CA HIS A 17 11.65 -6.97 -11.86
C HIS A 17 12.52 -8.17 -11.48
N LYS A 18 12.28 -9.33 -12.10
CA LYS A 18 13.10 -10.54 -11.92
C LYS A 18 14.18 -10.70 -13.00
N SER A 19 14.31 -9.72 -13.89
CA SER A 19 15.30 -9.74 -14.94
C SER A 19 15.71 -8.32 -15.33
N THR A 20 16.96 -8.17 -15.75
CA THR A 20 17.48 -6.93 -16.33
C THR A 20 17.00 -6.76 -17.78
N LEU A 21 17.20 -5.57 -18.36
CA LEU A 21 16.95 -5.35 -19.79
C LEU A 21 17.82 -6.25 -20.69
N ASN A 22 18.97 -6.69 -20.17
CA ASN A 22 19.89 -7.62 -20.84
C ASN A 22 19.50 -9.10 -20.66
N LYS A 23 18.31 -9.39 -20.10
CA LYS A 23 17.76 -10.73 -19.85
C LYS A 23 18.52 -11.55 -18.80
N GLU A 24 19.34 -10.91 -17.98
CA GLU A 24 19.96 -11.57 -16.84
C GLU A 24 18.92 -11.74 -15.73
N ILE A 25 18.88 -12.91 -15.10
CA ILE A 25 17.97 -13.17 -13.98
C ILE A 25 18.50 -12.44 -12.75
N VAL A 26 17.65 -11.66 -12.11
CA VAL A 26 17.95 -11.05 -10.81
C VAL A 26 17.46 -12.03 -9.75
N GLU A 27 18.39 -12.57 -8.96
CA GLU A 27 18.03 -13.29 -7.73
C GLU A 27 17.49 -12.28 -6.72
N LEU A 28 16.18 -12.11 -6.73
CA LEU A 28 15.44 -11.43 -5.68
C LEU A 28 14.88 -12.48 -4.72
N ASP A 29 14.92 -12.15 -3.43
CA ASP A 29 14.16 -12.87 -2.42
C ASP A 29 12.70 -13.02 -2.90
N PRO A 30 12.15 -14.26 -2.99
CA PRO A 30 10.79 -14.49 -3.43
C PRO A 30 9.73 -13.79 -2.56
N VAL A 31 10.07 -13.39 -1.33
CA VAL A 31 9.20 -12.64 -0.41
C VAL A 31 9.15 -11.14 -0.75
N ASN A 32 10.07 -10.63 -1.58
CA ASN A 32 10.10 -9.23 -1.96
C ASN A 32 9.00 -8.90 -3.00
N ILE A 33 8.01 -8.12 -2.56
CA ILE A 33 6.88 -7.66 -3.39
C ILE A 33 7.19 -6.46 -4.29
N GLY A 34 8.42 -5.92 -4.21
CA GLY A 34 8.93 -4.86 -5.08
C GLY A 34 8.48 -3.46 -4.72
N PHE A 35 8.26 -2.64 -5.75
CA PHE A 35 7.98 -1.21 -5.63
C PHE A 35 6.54 -0.88 -6.02
N PRO A 36 5.95 0.17 -5.41
CA PRO A 36 4.60 0.62 -5.75
C PRO A 36 4.49 1.12 -7.19
N THR A 37 3.32 0.88 -7.82
CA THR A 37 3.02 1.30 -9.19
C THR A 37 1.60 1.83 -9.30
N GLY A 38 1.44 3.07 -9.78
CA GLY A 38 0.11 3.71 -9.86
C GLY A 38 -0.54 3.99 -8.50
N CYS A 39 0.17 3.75 -7.40
CA CYS A 39 -0.28 3.96 -6.02
C CYS A 39 0.91 4.36 -5.14
N ARG A 40 0.64 4.56 -3.85
CA ARG A 40 1.65 4.61 -2.79
C ARG A 40 1.39 3.49 -1.80
N VAL A 41 2.45 3.11 -1.11
CA VAL A 41 2.42 2.05 -0.13
C VAL A 41 3.10 2.55 1.13
N TRP A 42 2.44 2.31 2.26
CA TRP A 42 2.86 2.74 3.58
C TRP A 42 2.93 1.53 4.50
N VAL A 43 3.84 1.57 5.47
CA VAL A 43 3.94 0.55 6.51
C VAL A 43 3.56 1.20 7.83
N VAL A 44 2.47 0.74 8.43
CA VAL A 44 1.90 1.32 9.65
C VAL A 44 1.90 0.31 10.79
N HIS A 45 1.70 0.77 12.02
CA HIS A 45 1.60 -0.12 13.16
C HIS A 45 0.33 -1.00 13.04
N PRO A 46 0.42 -2.34 13.16
CA PRO A 46 -0.71 -3.25 12.88
C PRO A 46 -1.96 -3.06 13.74
N ARG A 47 -1.82 -2.43 14.91
CA ARG A 47 -2.94 -2.12 15.83
C ARG A 47 -3.33 -0.64 15.82
N ASN A 48 -2.60 0.20 15.10
CA ASN A 48 -2.83 1.65 15.06
C ASN A 48 -2.27 2.24 13.76
N HIS A 49 -3.13 2.42 12.76
CA HIS A 49 -2.74 2.96 11.46
C HIS A 49 -2.28 4.43 11.51
N ASP A 50 -2.50 5.14 12.62
CA ASP A 50 -2.04 6.52 12.82
C ASP A 50 -0.55 6.59 13.16
N LYS A 51 0.16 5.45 13.17
CA LYS A 51 1.61 5.40 13.41
C LYS A 51 2.31 4.75 12.23
N LEU A 52 3.20 5.49 11.57
CA LEU A 52 4.15 4.92 10.61
C LEU A 52 5.18 4.08 11.34
N MET A 53 5.57 2.97 10.72
CA MET A 53 6.68 2.17 11.20
C MET A 53 8.02 2.72 10.69
N PRO A 54 9.10 2.64 11.49
CA PRO A 54 10.44 2.91 11.02
C PRO A 54 10.85 1.96 9.89
N VAL A 55 11.71 2.43 8.99
CA VAL A 55 12.26 1.60 7.91
C VAL A 55 12.92 0.34 8.48
N GLY A 56 12.60 -0.81 7.89
CA GLY A 56 13.11 -2.13 8.31
C GLY A 56 12.33 -2.78 9.46
N SER A 57 11.30 -2.13 9.99
CA SER A 57 10.40 -2.73 10.99
C SER A 57 9.21 -3.42 10.33
N VAL A 58 8.70 -4.48 10.96
CA VAL A 58 7.47 -5.16 10.53
C VAL A 58 6.24 -4.30 10.86
N GLY A 59 5.32 -4.18 9.91
CA GLY A 59 4.08 -3.42 10.08
C GLY A 59 3.07 -3.75 9.01
N GLU A 60 1.83 -3.30 9.21
CA GLU A 60 0.75 -3.55 8.26
C GLU A 60 0.93 -2.69 7.00
N LEU A 61 0.76 -3.32 5.83
CA LEU A 61 0.81 -2.66 4.55
C LEU A 61 -0.50 -1.90 4.28
N VAL A 62 -0.37 -0.62 3.92
CA VAL A 62 -1.49 0.26 3.56
C VAL A 62 -1.27 0.82 2.17
N ILE A 63 -2.28 0.72 1.31
CA ILE A 63 -2.21 1.12 -0.09
C ILE A 63 -3.03 2.40 -0.29
N GLU A 64 -2.39 3.47 -0.75
CA GLU A 64 -3.01 4.77 -1.03
C GLU A 64 -3.07 5.01 -2.55
N GLY A 65 -4.21 5.51 -3.02
CA GLY A 65 -4.33 6.08 -4.36
C GLY A 65 -5.59 5.62 -5.09
N HIS A 66 -5.79 6.15 -6.29
CA HIS A 66 -6.94 5.81 -7.15
C HIS A 66 -7.03 4.34 -7.54
N SER A 67 -5.94 3.57 -7.33
CA SER A 67 -5.94 2.13 -7.51
C SER A 67 -6.82 1.40 -6.48
N ALA A 68 -7.11 2.00 -5.33
CA ALA A 68 -7.96 1.43 -4.30
C ALA A 68 -9.44 1.49 -4.70
N ALA A 69 -10.18 0.43 -4.36
CA ALA A 69 -11.61 0.37 -4.57
C ALA A 69 -12.35 1.42 -3.73
N ARG A 70 -13.59 1.74 -4.12
CA ARG A 70 -14.45 2.64 -3.34
C ARG A 70 -14.97 2.01 -2.04
N GLY A 71 -14.81 0.69 -1.88
CA GLY A 71 -15.36 -0.08 -0.78
C GLY A 71 -16.07 -1.35 -1.23
N TYR A 72 -16.69 -2.02 -0.26
CA TYR A 72 -17.48 -3.22 -0.48
C TYR A 72 -18.95 -2.86 -0.76
N LEU A 73 -19.50 -3.40 -1.85
CA LEU A 73 -20.90 -3.21 -2.22
C LEU A 73 -21.83 -3.67 -1.09
N ASN A 74 -22.77 -2.80 -0.69
CA ASN A 74 -23.75 -3.04 0.39
C ASN A 74 -23.15 -3.40 1.75
N ASN A 75 -21.86 -3.11 1.99
CA ASN A 75 -21.22 -3.38 3.28
C ASN A 75 -20.43 -2.15 3.77
N PRO A 76 -21.12 -1.09 4.21
CA PRO A 76 -20.49 0.16 4.62
C PRO A 76 -19.69 0.01 5.94
N GLU A 77 -20.08 -0.93 6.81
CA GLU A 77 -19.35 -1.22 8.05
C GLU A 77 -17.97 -1.80 7.76
N LYS A 78 -17.90 -2.85 6.94
CA LYS A 78 -16.63 -3.44 6.52
C LYS A 78 -15.81 -2.46 5.68
N THR A 79 -16.47 -1.64 4.86
CA THR A 79 -15.77 -0.59 4.10
C THR A 79 -15.04 0.37 5.03
N ARG A 80 -15.73 0.94 6.03
CA ARG A 80 -15.09 1.88 6.96
C ARG A 80 -14.03 1.25 7.86
N SER A 81 -14.06 -0.06 8.08
CA SER A 81 -13.07 -0.73 8.93
C SER A 81 -11.71 -0.93 8.26
N VAL A 82 -11.66 -0.97 6.92
CA VAL A 82 -10.42 -1.20 6.15
C VAL A 82 -10.07 -0.07 5.17
N PHE A 83 -11.04 0.73 4.73
CA PHE A 83 -10.79 1.93 3.94
C PHE A 83 -10.75 3.14 4.87
N ILE A 84 -9.55 3.69 5.07
CA ILE A 84 -9.24 4.76 6.01
C ILE A 84 -8.91 6.05 5.28
N LYS A 85 -9.04 7.19 5.98
CA LYS A 85 -8.75 8.53 5.44
C LYS A 85 -7.96 9.32 6.47
N ASN A 86 -7.05 10.16 5.99
CA ASN A 86 -6.29 11.11 6.82
C ASN A 86 -5.69 10.53 8.12
N PRO A 87 -4.87 9.46 8.07
CA PRO A 87 -4.09 9.08 9.26
C PRO A 87 -3.25 10.25 9.79
N GLN A 88 -3.01 10.31 11.11
CA GLN A 88 -2.36 11.47 11.76
C GLN A 88 -1.00 11.87 11.15
N TRP A 89 -0.23 10.91 10.68
CA TRP A 89 1.09 11.17 10.08
C TRP A 89 1.01 11.87 8.71
N VAL A 90 -0.14 11.85 8.02
CA VAL A 90 -0.29 12.51 6.71
C VAL A 90 -0.04 14.02 6.81
N GLU A 91 -0.53 14.66 7.87
CA GLU A 91 -0.37 16.10 8.11
C GLU A 91 1.10 16.50 8.33
N THR A 92 1.94 15.54 8.72
CA THR A 92 3.36 15.78 9.00
C THR A 92 4.24 15.66 7.75
N LEU A 93 3.69 15.18 6.63
CA LEU A 93 4.46 14.99 5.41
C LEU A 93 4.82 16.34 4.77
N PRO A 94 6.08 16.53 4.30
CA PRO A 94 6.57 17.80 3.78
C PRO A 94 6.10 18.06 2.34
N VAL A 95 4.80 18.10 2.11
CA VAL A 95 4.18 18.35 0.79
C VAL A 95 3.38 19.66 0.82
N PRO A 96 3.77 20.68 0.02
CA PRO A 96 3.00 21.91 -0.09
C PRO A 96 1.60 21.61 -0.64
N ASN A 97 0.56 22.01 0.10
CA ASN A 97 -0.87 21.72 -0.14
C ASN A 97 -1.33 20.27 0.12
N GLY A 98 -0.50 19.45 0.77
CA GLY A 98 -0.81 18.07 1.09
C GLY A 98 -1.06 17.21 -0.15
N PHE A 99 -1.32 15.93 0.07
CA PHE A 99 -2.05 15.15 -0.91
C PHE A 99 -3.54 15.32 -0.63
N TYR A 100 -4.37 15.45 -1.67
CA TYR A 100 -5.79 15.15 -1.50
C TYR A 100 -5.85 13.69 -1.09
N THR A 101 -6.06 13.41 0.20
CA THR A 101 -6.07 12.05 0.71
C THR A 101 -7.17 11.27 -0.01
N THR A 102 -6.75 10.43 -0.94
CA THR A 102 -7.59 9.38 -1.47
C THR A 102 -7.77 8.32 -0.39
N ASP A 103 -8.91 7.62 -0.43
CA ASP A 103 -9.14 6.43 0.38
C ASP A 103 -7.88 5.54 0.39
N MET A 104 -7.46 5.13 1.59
CA MET A 104 -6.35 4.21 1.79
C MET A 104 -6.90 2.85 2.22
N TYR A 105 -6.39 1.76 1.65
CA TYR A 105 -6.81 0.40 1.98
C TYR A 105 -5.81 -0.29 2.89
N LYS A 106 -6.30 -0.79 4.03
CA LYS A 106 -5.56 -1.68 4.94
C LYS A 106 -5.61 -3.12 4.44
N THR A 107 -4.45 -3.68 4.14
CA THR A 107 -4.35 -5.01 3.52
C THR A 107 -4.50 -6.15 4.53
N GLY A 108 -4.13 -5.94 5.79
CA GLY A 108 -3.94 -6.99 6.78
C GLY A 108 -2.62 -7.78 6.64
N ASP A 109 -1.79 -7.49 5.63
CA ASP A 109 -0.50 -8.13 5.40
C ASP A 109 0.64 -7.43 6.16
N LEU A 110 1.62 -8.19 6.65
CA LEU A 110 2.76 -7.74 7.47
C LEU A 110 4.12 -7.93 6.79
#